data_AF-A0A2N2PV49-F1
#
_entry.id   AF-A0A2N2PV49-F1
#
_cell.length_a   1.000
_cell.length_b   1.000
_cell.length_c   1.000
_cell.angle_alpha   90.00
_cell.angle_beta   90.00
_cell.angle_gamma   90.00
#
_symmetry.space_group_name_H-M   'P 1'
#
loop_
_entity.id
_entity.type
_entity.pdbx_description
1 polymer ?
#
loop_
_entity_poly.entity_id
_entity_poly.type
_entity_poly.pdbx_seq_one_letter_code
_entity_poly.pdbx_strand_id
1 'polypeptide(L)' 'MSFGNLARADRLRQAILKRAFEGRLVPQDPNDEPAEVLLARIQAKRIAPKSSHRAEGNDTAQVSLRLVTPTDE' A
#
# COMPACT_ATOMS: atom_id res chain seq x y z
N MET A 1 13.60 39.91 0.33
CA MET A 1 13.21 38.51 0.62
C MET A 1 12.03 38.15 -0.27
N SER A 2 12.15 37.13 -1.13
CA SER A 2 11.13 36.79 -2.14
C SER A 2 10.11 35.79 -1.59
N PHE A 3 8.95 36.29 -1.15
CA PHE A 3 7.85 35.49 -0.59
C PHE A 3 7.04 34.72 -1.65
N GLY A 4 7.14 35.10 -2.93
CA GLY A 4 6.39 34.47 -4.03
C GLY A 4 6.79 33.02 -4.31
N ASN A 5 8.04 32.64 -4.02
CA ASN A 5 8.52 31.28 -4.25
C ASN A 5 7.92 30.27 -3.26
N LEU A 6 7.69 30.67 -2.01
CA LEU A 6 7.10 29.79 -0.99
C LEU A 6 5.65 29.44 -1.32
N ALA A 7 4.84 30.46 -1.67
CA ALA A 7 3.45 30.24 -2.07
C ALA A 7 3.29 29.40 -3.35
N ARG A 8 4.30 29.40 -4.25
CA ARG A 8 4.32 28.51 -5.41
C ARG A 8 4.65 27.08 -5.01
N ALA A 9 5.62 26.89 -4.11
CA ALA A 9 5.99 25.58 -3.57
C ALA A 9 4.82 24.92 -2.83
N ASP A 10 4.08 25.68 -2.02
CA ASP A 10 2.91 25.16 -1.29
C ASP A 10 1.81 24.69 -2.25
N ARG A 11 1.48 25.49 -3.28
CA ARG A 11 0.50 25.09 -4.29
C ARG A 11 0.93 23.83 -5.06
N LEU A 12 2.22 23.72 -5.40
CA LEU A 12 2.76 22.54 -6.05
C LEU A 12 2.64 21.31 -5.14
N ARG A 13 3.01 21.43 -3.86
CA ARG A 13 2.88 20.36 -2.87
C ARG A 13 1.44 19.87 -2.77
N GLN A 14 0.48 20.80 -2.65
CA GLN A 14 -0.94 20.44 -2.57
C GLN A 14 -1.43 19.72 -3.83
N ALA A 15 -1.00 20.17 -5.02
CA ALA A 15 -1.35 19.52 -6.27
C ALA A 15 -0.78 18.09 -6.38
N ILE A 16 0.46 17.88 -5.96
CA ILE A 16 1.11 16.55 -5.96
C ILE A 16 0.38 15.62 -4.99
N LEU A 17 0.11 16.06 -3.76
CA LEU A 17 -0.59 15.24 -2.76
C LEU A 17 -1.98 14.85 -3.23
N LYS A 18 -2.74 15.79 -3.82
CA LYS A 18 -4.04 15.50 -4.40
C LYS A 18 -3.96 14.41 -5.47
N ARG A 19 -3.02 14.52 -6.41
CA ARG A 19 -2.80 13.52 -7.45
C ARG A 19 -2.35 12.16 -6.89
N ALA A 20 -1.57 12.15 -5.81
CA ALA A 20 -1.13 10.93 -5.13
C ALA A 20 -2.30 10.17 -4.53
N PHE A 21 -3.16 10.86 -3.77
CA PHE A 21 -4.34 10.26 -3.15
C PHE A 21 -5.37 9.78 -4.17
N GLU A 22 -5.45 10.43 -5.33
CA GLU A 22 -6.30 9.99 -6.44
C GLU A 22 -5.71 8.82 -7.24
N GLY A 23 -4.48 8.37 -6.93
CA GLY A 23 -3.80 7.31 -7.68
C GLY A 23 -3.32 7.73 -9.08
N ARG A 24 -3.24 9.04 -9.37
CA ARG A 24 -2.97 9.57 -10.72
C ARG A 24 -1.53 10.04 -10.96
N LEU A 25 -0.60 9.64 -10.09
CA LEU A 25 0.82 9.98 -10.27
C LEU A 25 1.54 9.05 -11.25
N VAL A 26 0.95 7.90 -11.56
CA VAL A 26 1.50 6.90 -12.48
C VAL A 26 0.42 6.58 -13.52
N PRO A 27 0.78 6.42 -14.81
CA PRO A 27 -0.17 5.92 -15.81
C PRO A 27 -0.80 4.61 -15.36
N GLN A 28 -2.12 4.52 -15.46
CA GLN A 28 -2.87 3.31 -15.12
C GLN A 28 -3.06 2.47 -16.38
N ASP A 29 -2.95 1.14 -16.27
CA ASP A 29 -3.32 0.24 -17.37
C ASP A 29 -4.84 0.00 -17.30
N PRO A 30 -5.61 0.27 -18.37
CA PRO A 30 -7.04 -0.02 -18.39
C PRO A 30 -7.38 -1.51 -18.23
N ASN A 31 -6.39 -2.40 -18.41
CA ASN A 31 -6.55 -3.84 -18.23
C ASN A 31 -6.18 -4.31 -16.81
N ASP A 32 -5.76 -3.42 -15.92
CA ASP A 32 -5.46 -3.79 -14.53
C ASP A 32 -6.70 -4.31 -13.81
N GLU A 33 -6.50 -5.36 -12.99
CA GLU A 33 -7.58 -5.90 -12.16
C GLU A 33 -7.99 -4.89 -11.07
N PRO A 34 -9.29 -4.83 -10.70
CA PRO A 34 -9.72 -4.02 -9.56
C PRO A 34 -8.94 -4.40 -8.29
N ALA A 35 -8.58 -3.42 -7.47
CA ALA A 35 -7.79 -3.64 -6.26
C ALA A 35 -8.38 -4.71 -5.32
N GLU A 36 -9.71 -4.82 -5.28
CA GLU A 36 -10.43 -5.83 -4.51
C GLU A 36 -10.04 -7.27 -4.89
N VAL A 37 -9.86 -7.54 -6.19
CA VAL A 37 -9.47 -8.86 -6.71
C VAL A 37 -8.07 -9.23 -6.21
N LEU A 38 -7.12 -8.30 -6.29
CA LEU A 38 -5.77 -8.49 -5.76
C LEU A 38 -5.78 -8.71 -4.24
N LEU A 39 -6.58 -7.93 -3.50
CA LEU A 39 -6.70 -8.06 -2.05
C LEU A 39 -7.28 -9.41 -1.64
N ALA A 40 -8.30 -9.92 -2.35
CA ALA A 40 -8.85 -11.25 -2.12
C ALA A 40 -7.80 -12.34 -2.33
N ARG A 41 -6.97 -12.24 -3.38
CA ARG A 41 -5.84 -13.16 -3.64
C ARG A 41 -4.80 -13.11 -2.52
N ILE A 42 -4.48 -11.92 -2.00
CA ILE A 42 -3.55 -11.75 -0.87
C ILE A 42 -4.11 -12.40 0.39
N GLN A 43 -5.39 -12.18 0.71
CA GLN A 43 -6.04 -12.79 1.87
C GLN A 43 -6.05 -14.32 1.77
N ALA A 44 -6.44 -14.87 0.62
CA ALA A 44 -6.42 -16.31 0.37
C ALA A 44 -5.01 -16.92 0.53
N LYS A 45 -3.98 -16.25 0.00
CA LYS A 45 -2.57 -16.67 0.16
C LYS A 45 -2.06 -16.57 1.60
N ARG A 46 -2.57 -15.61 2.39
CA ARG A 46 -2.20 -15.46 3.81
C ARG A 46 -2.85 -16.52 4.70
N ILE A 47 -4.05 -16.98 4.34
CA ILE A 47 -4.82 -17.99 5.09
C ILE A 47 -4.39 -19.42 4.70
N ALA A 48 -3.92 -19.62 3.47
CA ALA A 48 -3.34 -20.90 3.07
C ALA A 48 -2.15 -21.23 3.99
N PRO A 49 -2.15 -22.40 4.67
CA PRO A 49 -1.00 -22.82 5.44
C PRO A 49 0.18 -22.92 4.48
N LYS A 50 1.28 -22.23 4.78
CA LYS A 50 2.55 -22.47 4.07
C LYS A 50 2.86 -23.93 4.34
N SER A 51 2.65 -24.79 3.34
CA SER A 51 3.04 -26.19 3.41
C SER A 51 4.56 -26.24 3.48
N SER A 52 5.08 -26.12 4.69
CA SER A 52 6.45 -26.40 5.03
C SER A 52 6.69 -27.86 4.69
N HIS A 53 7.35 -28.11 3.58
CA HIS A 53 8.19 -29.28 3.48
C HIS A 53 9.61 -28.83 3.82
N ARG A 54 10.11 -29.47 4.87
CA ARG A 54 11.43 -29.40 5.51
C ARG A 54 11.67 -28.32 6.55
N ALA A 55 11.69 -28.81 7.79
CA ALA A 55 12.49 -28.29 8.88
C ALA A 55 13.96 -28.14 8.44
N GLU A 56 14.56 -26.99 8.72
CA GLU A 56 15.80 -26.86 9.49
C GLU A 56 16.02 -25.38 9.83
N GLY A 57 16.51 -25.15 11.04
CA GLY A 57 16.34 -23.89 11.76
C GLY A 57 17.18 -22.72 11.27
N ASN A 58 16.66 -21.52 11.49
CA ASN A 58 17.25 -20.56 12.42
C ASN A 58 16.35 -19.34 12.59
N ASP A 59 16.56 -18.73 13.74
CA ASP A 59 15.82 -17.71 14.43
C ASP A 59 15.83 -16.38 13.68
N THR A 60 14.72 -15.96 13.05
CA THR A 60 14.49 -14.55 12.70
C THR A 60 13.00 -14.26 12.69
N ALA A 61 12.58 -13.56 13.75
CA ALA A 61 11.31 -12.89 13.96
C ALA A 61 10.32 -12.91 12.79
N GLN A 62 9.28 -13.71 12.94
CA GLN A 62 8.06 -13.56 12.16
C GLN A 62 7.42 -12.21 12.52
N VAL A 63 7.71 -11.17 11.73
CA VAL A 63 6.97 -9.90 11.80
C VAL A 63 5.57 -10.16 11.27
N SER A 64 4.69 -10.55 12.18
CA SER A 64 3.26 -10.66 11.94
C SER A 64 2.71 -9.27 11.65
N LEU A 65 2.52 -8.95 10.37
CA LEU A 65 1.76 -7.77 9.95
C LEU A 65 0.30 -7.96 10.42
N ARG A 66 0.04 -7.50 11.64
CA ARG A 66 -1.27 -7.52 12.29
C ARG A 66 -2.16 -6.58 11.47
N LEU A 67 -3.04 -7.16 10.67
CA LEU A 67 -4.16 -6.41 10.09
C LEU A 67 -5.00 -5.97 11.29
N VAL A 68 -4.96 -4.68 11.60
CA VAL A 68 -5.95 -4.08 12.47
C VAL A 68 -7.25 -4.14 11.69
N THR A 69 -8.13 -5.08 12.05
CA THR A 69 -9.51 -5.03 11.59
C THR A 69 -10.15 -3.83 12.26
N PRO A 70 -10.80 -2.91 11.53
CA PRO A 70 -11.69 -1.96 12.14
C PRO A 70 -12.91 -2.75 12.62
N THR A 71 -12.85 -3.22 13.86
CA THR A 71 -14.05 -3.68 14.56
C THR A 71 -14.64 -2.43 15.21
N ASP A 72 -15.79 -2.01 14.69
CA ASP A 72 -16.74 -0.98 15.18
C ASP A 72 -16.20 0.10 16.14
N GLU A 73 -16.00 1.32 15.59
CA GLU A 73 -16.50 2.60 16.15
C GLU A 73 -16.92 3.55 15.03
#